data_AF-A0A0S8YM08-F1
#
_entry.id   AF-A0A0S8YM08-F1
#
_cell.length_a   1.000
_cell.length_b   1.000
_cell.length_c   1.000
_cell.angle_alpha   90.00
_cell.angle_beta   90.00
_cell.angle_gamma   90.00
#
_symmetry.space_group_name_H-M   'P 1'
#
loop_
_entity.id
_entity.type
_entity.pdbx_description
1 polymer ?
#
loop_
_entity_poly.entity_id
_entity_poly.type
_entity_poly.pdbx_seq_one_letter_code
_entity_poly.pdbx_strand_id
1 'polypeptide(L)'
;MEYKPTALETTVFQESPTEGYSFIYDPVYVDYSKMSQREELDFKDFIKVVESAAFDLSMREAQVLYINNYKCAHGRPQFTPKYDGTDRWLKRVQISKDVTKHLNREYSLDIITDI
;
A
#
# COMPACT_ATOMS: atom_id res chain seq x y z
N MET A 1 -7.71 20.88 7.49
CA MET A 1 -6.32 20.51 7.76
C MET A 1 -5.70 20.15 6.41
N GLU A 2 -4.77 20.95 5.91
CA GLU A 2 -4.13 20.70 4.61
C GLU A 2 -3.11 19.57 4.82
N TYR A 3 -3.43 18.37 4.32
CA TYR A 3 -2.48 17.25 4.37
C TYR A 3 -1.29 17.58 3.46
N LYS A 4 -0.15 17.88 4.07
CA LYS A 4 1.12 18.02 3.37
C LYS A 4 1.88 16.69 3.52
N PRO A 5 1.92 15.84 2.48
CA PRO A 5 2.70 14.63 2.56
C PRO A 5 4.17 14.98 2.81
N THR A 6 4.75 14.43 3.86
CA THR A 6 6.19 14.50 4.07
C THR A 6 6.87 13.62 3.03
N ALA A 7 7.73 14.21 2.21
CA ALA A 7 8.56 13.44 1.29
C ALA A 7 9.42 12.44 2.10
N LEU A 8 9.40 11.19 1.68
CA LEU A 8 10.16 10.11 2.29
C LEU A 8 11.16 9.59 1.27
N GLU A 9 12.45 9.80 1.53
CA GLU A 9 13.51 9.11 0.81
C GLU A 9 13.62 7.69 1.36
N THR A 10 13.39 6.68 0.52
CA THR A 10 13.36 5.29 0.98
C THR A 10 13.67 4.30 -0.14
N THR A 11 14.17 3.13 0.25
CA THR A 11 14.40 2.00 -0.64
C THR A 11 13.06 1.38 -1.07
N VAL A 12 12.85 1.27 -2.38
CA VAL A 12 11.60 0.73 -2.96
C VAL A 12 11.52 -0.79 -2.83
N PHE A 13 12.61 -1.50 -3.09
CA PHE A 13 12.69 -2.97 -3.07
C PHE A 13 13.90 -3.39 -2.25
N GLN A 14 13.67 -4.26 -1.26
CA GLN A 14 14.72 -4.72 -0.35
C GLN A 14 14.57 -6.21 -0.06
N GLU A 15 15.69 -6.87 0.18
CA GLU A 15 15.76 -8.27 0.61
C GLU A 15 16.27 -8.35 2.04
N SER A 16 15.57 -9.13 2.88
CA SER A 16 16.02 -9.50 4.21
C SER A 16 16.31 -11.00 4.25
N PRO A 17 17.41 -11.46 4.88
CA PRO A 17 17.67 -12.88 5.06
C PRO A 17 16.57 -13.64 5.80
N THR A 18 15.82 -12.97 6.67
CA THR A 18 14.80 -13.60 7.53
C THR A 18 13.37 -13.44 6.99
N GLU A 19 13.06 -12.32 6.36
CA GLU A 19 11.69 -11.98 5.90
C GLU A 19 11.52 -12.12 4.37
N GLY A 20 12.62 -12.34 3.65
CA GLY A 20 12.69 -12.37 2.19
C GLY A 20 12.54 -10.98 1.59
N TYR A 21 11.98 -10.93 0.38
CA TYR A 21 11.74 -9.67 -0.32
C TYR A 21 10.58 -8.88 0.27
N SER A 22 10.73 -7.56 0.30
CA SER A 22 9.67 -6.61 0.55
C SER A 22 9.77 -5.40 -0.35
N PHE A 23 8.64 -4.76 -0.62
CA PHE A 23 8.61 -3.54 -1.43
C PHE A 23 7.53 -2.57 -0.99
N ILE A 24 7.76 -1.30 -1.33
CA ILE A 24 6.78 -0.22 -1.29
C ILE A 24 6.50 0.17 -2.73
N TYR A 25 5.27 -0.04 -3.20
CA TYR A 25 4.92 0.18 -4.59
C TYR A 25 3.81 1.21 -4.71
N ASP A 26 4.16 2.38 -5.23
CA ASP A 26 3.20 3.40 -5.63
C ASP A 26 3.78 4.30 -6.73
N PRO A 27 3.86 3.82 -7.99
CA PRO A 27 4.55 4.52 -9.07
C PRO A 27 3.92 5.87 -9.46
N VAL A 28 2.68 6.12 -9.01
CA VAL A 28 1.96 7.39 -9.24
C VAL A 28 2.46 8.50 -8.32
N TYR A 29 2.92 8.15 -7.12
CA TYR A 29 3.34 9.11 -6.09
C TYR A 29 4.86 9.16 -5.86
N VAL A 30 5.65 8.58 -6.77
CA VAL A 30 7.12 8.67 -6.77
C VAL A 30 7.58 9.97 -7.44
N ASP A 31 8.51 10.69 -6.80
CA ASP A 31 9.19 11.84 -7.38
C ASP A 31 10.43 11.40 -8.17
N TYR A 32 10.24 11.11 -9.46
CA TYR A 32 11.31 10.69 -10.37
C TYR A 32 12.42 11.75 -10.54
N SER A 33 12.13 13.04 -10.26
CA SER A 33 13.13 14.10 -10.38
C SER A 33 14.26 14.01 -9.34
N LYS A 34 14.06 13.20 -8.30
CA LYS A 34 15.03 12.93 -7.23
C LYS A 34 15.89 11.70 -7.50
N MET A 35 15.60 10.93 -8.54
CA MET A 35 16.33 9.72 -8.90
C MET A 35 17.51 10.04 -9.82
N SER A 36 18.61 9.32 -9.66
CA SER A 36 19.61 9.19 -10.72
C SER A 36 19.01 8.46 -11.93
N GLN A 37 19.62 8.64 -13.10
CA GLN A 37 19.19 7.94 -14.31
C GLN A 37 19.21 6.40 -14.13
N ARG A 38 20.15 5.88 -13.33
CA ARG A 38 20.24 4.44 -13.06
C ARG A 38 19.07 3.95 -12.21
N GLU A 39 18.75 4.65 -11.13
CA GLU A 39 17.64 4.32 -10.24
C GLU A 39 16.30 4.39 -10.97
N GLU A 40 16.10 5.40 -11.83
CA GLU A 40 14.89 5.50 -12.64
C GLU A 40 14.72 4.29 -13.58
N LEU A 41 15.80 3.85 -14.23
CA LEU A 41 15.77 2.68 -15.12
C LEU A 41 15.48 1.40 -14.35
N ASP A 42 16.18 1.17 -13.24
CA ASP A 42 15.96 -0.02 -12.39
C ASP A 42 14.52 -0.03 -11.82
N PHE A 43 14.00 1.13 -11.41
CA PHE A 43 12.62 1.25 -10.92
C PHE A 43 11.58 1.01 -12.03
N LYS A 44 11.83 1.49 -13.25
CA LYS A 44 10.97 1.20 -14.42
C LYS A 44 10.95 -0.29 -14.76
N ASP A 45 12.07 -0.98 -14.64
CA ASP A 45 12.12 -2.43 -14.85
C ASP A 45 11.40 -3.18 -13.73
N PHE A 46 11.52 -2.72 -12.48
CA PHE A 46 10.73 -3.24 -11.37
C PHE A 46 9.21 -3.07 -11.58
N ILE A 47 8.76 -1.90 -12.05
CA ILE A 47 7.35 -1.66 -12.40
C ILE A 47 6.86 -2.70 -13.41
N LYS A 48 7.60 -2.92 -14.50
CA LYS A 48 7.23 -3.92 -15.51
C LYS A 48 7.08 -5.31 -14.91
N VAL A 49 7.98 -5.73 -14.01
CA VAL A 49 7.90 -7.03 -13.34
C VAL A 49 6.65 -7.12 -12.48
N VAL A 50 6.39 -6.11 -11.64
CA VAL A 50 5.21 -6.08 -10.76
C VAL A 50 3.91 -6.10 -11.58
N GLU A 51 3.81 -5.26 -12.61
CA GLU A 51 2.62 -5.19 -13.47
C GLU A 51 2.41 -6.48 -14.27
N SER A 52 3.47 -7.12 -14.75
CA SER A 52 3.37 -8.41 -15.45
C SER A 52 2.87 -9.55 -14.57
N ALA A 53 3.05 -9.43 -13.25
CA ALA A 53 2.57 -10.40 -12.26
C ALA A 53 1.16 -10.08 -11.72
N ALA A 54 0.55 -8.98 -12.16
CA ALA A 54 -0.77 -8.59 -11.70
C ALA A 54 -1.85 -9.56 -12.21
N PHE A 55 -2.83 -9.85 -11.35
CA PHE A 55 -3.95 -10.71 -11.69
C PHE A 55 -5.23 -10.20 -11.02
N ASP A 56 -6.37 -10.54 -11.62
CA ASP A 56 -7.68 -10.21 -11.07
C ASP A 56 -8.09 -11.20 -9.98
N LEU A 57 -8.55 -10.66 -8.84
CA LEU A 57 -9.15 -11.42 -7.76
C LEU A 57 -10.56 -10.90 -7.46
N SER A 58 -11.57 -11.68 -7.83
CA SER A 58 -12.96 -11.35 -7.52
C SER A 58 -13.35 -11.88 -6.15
N MET A 59 -13.76 -10.97 -5.26
CA MET A 59 -14.31 -11.32 -3.94
C MET A 59 -15.82 -11.43 -4.01
N ARG A 60 -16.36 -12.52 -3.47
CA ARG A 60 -17.78 -12.72 -3.19
C ARG A 60 -18.14 -12.20 -1.80
N GLU A 61 -19.43 -12.09 -1.55
CA GLU A 61 -19.96 -11.76 -0.23
C GLU A 61 -19.43 -12.72 0.84
N ALA A 62 -19.26 -12.19 2.06
CA ALA A 62 -18.71 -12.90 3.23
C ALA A 62 -17.28 -13.46 3.08
N GLN A 63 -16.55 -13.12 2.02
CA GLN A 63 -15.13 -13.47 1.91
C GLN A 63 -14.25 -12.41 2.59
N VAL A 64 -13.13 -12.88 3.16
CA VAL A 64 -12.10 -12.04 3.77
C VAL A 64 -10.81 -12.22 2.99
N LEU A 65 -10.18 -11.10 2.61
CA LEU A 65 -8.89 -11.08 1.94
C LEU A 65 -7.84 -10.48 2.88
N TYR A 66 -6.78 -11.24 3.14
CA TYR A 66 -5.61 -10.77 3.86
C TYR A 66 -4.52 -10.39 2.86
N ILE A 67 -4.11 -9.12 2.86
CA ILE A 67 -3.05 -8.61 2.00
C ILE A 67 -1.84 -8.32 2.88
N ASN A 68 -0.72 -9.01 2.60
CA ASN A 68 0.56 -8.62 3.17
C ASN A 68 1.11 -7.42 2.38
N ASN A 69 0.92 -6.23 2.91
CA ASN A 69 1.28 -4.96 2.26
C ASN A 69 2.80 -4.79 2.01
N TYR A 70 3.65 -5.64 2.60
CA TYR A 70 5.08 -5.64 2.32
C TYR A 70 5.46 -6.48 1.09
N LYS A 71 4.54 -7.32 0.59
CA LYS A 71 4.80 -8.30 -0.49
C LYS A 71 3.84 -8.18 -1.67
N CYS A 72 2.82 -7.33 -1.57
CA CYS A 72 1.74 -7.27 -2.55
C CYS A 72 1.28 -5.83 -2.74
N ALA A 73 1.38 -5.33 -3.98
CA ALA A 73 0.63 -4.17 -4.44
C ALA A 73 -0.81 -4.59 -4.73
N HIS A 74 -1.77 -3.73 -4.45
CA HIS A 74 -3.18 -4.00 -4.74
C HIS A 74 -3.86 -2.77 -5.29
N GLY A 75 -4.78 -3.00 -6.24
CA GLY A 75 -5.62 -2.00 -6.84
C GLY A 75 -7.02 -2.54 -7.09
N ARG A 76 -7.82 -1.79 -7.82
CA ARG A 76 -9.14 -2.24 -8.26
C ARG A 76 -9.41 -1.71 -9.66
N PRO A 77 -9.99 -2.51 -10.56
CA PRO A 77 -10.45 -1.99 -11.85
C PRO A 77 -11.49 -0.87 -11.67
N GLN A 78 -11.64 -0.08 -12.73
CA GLN A 78 -12.74 0.85 -12.87
C GLN A 78 -14.08 0.08 -12.89
N PHE A 79 -15.12 0.67 -12.31
CA PHE A 79 -16.48 0.15 -12.36
C PHE A 79 -17.47 1.31 -12.41
N THR A 80 -18.66 1.07 -12.96
CA THR A 80 -19.75 2.06 -12.96
C THR A 80 -20.63 1.82 -11.74
N PRO A 81 -20.66 2.75 -10.75
CA PRO A 81 -21.56 2.65 -9.61
C PRO A 81 -23.02 2.86 -10.02
N LYS A 82 -23.95 2.18 -9.35
CA LYS A 82 -25.39 2.31 -9.58
C LYS A 82 -26.05 3.35 -8.70
N TYR A 83 -25.50 3.59 -7.50
CA TYR A 83 -26.05 4.51 -6.51
C TYR A 83 -27.49 4.19 -6.07
N ASP A 84 -27.91 2.92 -6.16
CA ASP A 84 -29.26 2.43 -5.78
C ASP A 84 -29.28 1.66 -4.46
N GLY A 85 -28.16 1.66 -3.72
CA GLY A 85 -27.97 0.90 -2.49
C GLY A 85 -27.50 -0.54 -2.69
N THR A 86 -27.28 -1.00 -3.93
CA THR A 86 -26.82 -2.37 -4.26
C THR A 86 -25.37 -2.46 -4.70
N ASP A 87 -24.62 -1.34 -4.61
CA ASP A 87 -23.21 -1.30 -5.00
C ASP A 87 -22.32 -2.20 -4.13
N ARG A 88 -21.22 -2.68 -4.72
CA ARG A 88 -20.21 -3.50 -4.04
C ARG A 88 -19.69 -2.78 -2.80
N TRP A 89 -19.88 -3.39 -1.63
CA TRP A 89 -19.40 -2.86 -0.35
C TRP A 89 -18.36 -3.77 0.29
N LEU A 90 -17.23 -3.19 0.69
CA LEU A 90 -16.16 -3.88 1.44
C LEU A 90 -15.89 -3.12 2.74
N LYS A 91 -15.57 -3.88 3.79
CA LYS A 91 -14.98 -3.34 5.03
C LYS A 91 -13.46 -3.54 4.99
N ARG A 92 -12.71 -2.57 5.50
CA ARG A 92 -11.24 -2.60 5.53
C ARG A 92 -10.74 -2.27 6.93
N VAL A 93 -9.74 -3.03 7.38
CA VAL A 93 -8.98 -2.78 8.60
C VAL A 93 -7.50 -2.79 8.25
N GLN A 94 -6.71 -1.93 8.90
CA GLN A 94 -5.25 -1.96 8.81
C GLN A 94 -4.68 -2.65 10.04
N ILE A 95 -3.65 -3.47 9.84
CA ILE A 95 -3.01 -4.24 10.91
C ILE A 95 -1.54 -3.86 10.92
N SER A 96 -1.02 -3.45 12.08
CA SER A 96 0.41 -3.26 12.31
C SER A 96 0.92 -4.33 13.27
N LYS A 97 2.12 -4.87 13.00
CA LYS A 97 2.84 -5.73 13.95
C LYS A 97 3.33 -4.95 15.18
N ASP A 98 3.49 -3.65 15.05
CA ASP A 98 4.00 -2.77 16.09
C ASP A 98 3.30 -1.40 16.01
N VAL A 99 2.35 -1.20 16.92
CA VAL A 99 1.57 0.05 16.99
C VAL A 99 2.37 1.19 17.63
N THR A 100 3.46 0.89 18.36
CA THR A 100 4.25 1.91 19.06
C THR A 100 4.91 2.89 18.09
N LYS A 101 5.25 2.42 16.89
CA LYS A 101 5.78 3.22 15.77
C LYS A 101 4.83 4.29 15.25
N HIS A 102 3.57 4.29 15.70
CA HIS A 102 2.55 5.22 15.27
C HIS A 102 2.09 6.18 16.38
N LEU A 103 2.60 6.02 17.61
CA LEU A 103 2.15 6.77 18.79
C LEU A 103 2.51 8.27 18.78
N ASN A 104 3.48 8.67 17.96
CA ASN A 104 3.89 10.07 17.81
C ASN A 104 3.09 10.82 16.73
N ARG A 105 2.07 10.19 16.12
CA ARG A 105 1.13 10.87 15.22
C ARG A 105 0.10 11.60 16.09
N GLU A 106 -0.28 12.82 15.73
CA GLU A 106 -1.09 13.75 16.56
C GLU A 106 -2.47 13.23 17.05
N TYR A 107 -2.84 11.96 16.80
CA TYR A 107 -4.16 11.39 17.06
C TYR A 107 -4.15 10.02 17.77
N SER A 108 -3.01 9.52 18.25
CA SER A 108 -2.88 8.12 18.69
C SER A 108 -2.98 7.85 20.19
N LEU A 109 -3.25 8.84 21.03
CA LEU A 109 -3.20 8.65 22.49
C LEU A 109 -4.55 8.38 23.15
N ASP A 110 -5.69 8.65 22.50
CA ASP A 110 -7.00 8.53 23.15
C ASP A 110 -7.62 7.12 23.09
N ILE A 111 -7.02 6.17 22.36
CA ILE A 111 -7.63 4.84 22.09
C ILE A 111 -6.93 3.70 22.85
N ILE A 112 -5.72 3.90 23.36
CA ILE A 112 -4.91 2.79 23.92
C ILE A 112 -4.97 2.69 25.45
N THR A 113 -5.43 3.72 26.16
CA THR A 113 -5.44 3.71 27.64
C THR A 113 -6.63 2.99 28.29
N ASP A 114 -7.63 2.59 27.51
CA ASP A 114 -8.90 2.04 28.02
C ASP A 114 -9.16 0.56 27.65
N ILE A 115 -8.10 -0.20 27.33
CA ILE A 115 -8.14 -1.67 27.22
C ILE A 115 -7.12 -2.27 28.18
#